data_AF-A0A9E2QFE5-F1
#
_entry.id   AF-A0A9E2QFE5-F1
#
_cell.length_a   1.000
_cell.length_b   1.000
_cell.length_c   1.000
_cell.angle_alpha   90.00
_cell.angle_beta   90.00
_cell.angle_gamma   90.00
#
_symmetry.space_group_name_H-M   'P 1'
#
loop_
_entity.id
_entity.type
_entity.pdbx_description
1 polymer ?
#
loop_
_entity_poly.entity_id
_entity_poly.type
_entity_poly.pdbx_seq_one_letter_code
_entity_poly.pdbx_strand_id
1 'polypeptide(L)'
;MRHSLKARFEKYYRASAVTKNIVVSLADQRLYCLENNVVVNIFRCSTGSIGPTPTGHYRIYGHRRWVSSCEYWMDWKTNYGIHAWPRYSNSYGDYEESLGVRPRSHGCIRLHPLEAYWPYTWAPDGTPLTVMAGHYGKLPLKGANCSLGATAPSKTWYFAEGYIDANFIEYLLLFNPGQDPVKVEITYYPEGHPPFVDNLYLQGGTRYTVPVNSLPGVPSSVGHSVRIEATGDIIAQQSEYFDLGGRRGGHTAIGVTEPSTQWYFGEGYTGGLFSTYLLLFNPNDERAFVSVTYSVEGGAPYVHEFEMPPNSRGTTLVNALPGLLDKSVAIRVESTEPLVAERTEYFSWAGHPNGVNGGSAAPGLRELSRTWYLAEGCTGHFFDEYILIFNPGDESTIVTVEFLSSGGTFAYPFWFPPRSRGTIAVDSVAGLGSAETAAIITSDTDIAVERAMYYARDSRRGGHVSTGASETSRDWYFAEGYTGGTFDEYLLLLNPGDQTAVATLLFHLENGAEVSAQYAIGPKSRVTVAVDAIPGLTWTASAVEIHSDRPIVAEQSQYFCLPR
;
A
#
# COMPACT_ATOMS: atom_id res chain seq x y z
N MET A 1 2.55 52.88 -10.67
CA MET A 1 1.70 51.81 -10.10
C MET A 1 2.08 50.41 -10.63
N ARG A 2 3.37 50.05 -10.61
CA ARG A 2 3.87 48.69 -10.83
C ARG A 2 5.03 48.50 -9.87
N HIS A 3 4.78 48.38 -8.57
CA HIS A 3 5.81 48.09 -7.55
C HIS A 3 5.22 47.72 -6.16
N SER A 4 4.07 47.01 -6.08
CA SER A 4 3.50 46.68 -4.76
C SER A 4 2.74 45.35 -4.61
N LEU A 5 2.97 44.37 -5.49
CA LEU A 5 2.42 43.01 -5.31
C LEU A 5 3.51 41.93 -5.15
N LYS A 6 4.71 42.13 -5.70
CA LYS A 6 5.85 41.22 -5.54
C LYS A 6 6.49 41.25 -4.13
N ALA A 7 6.48 42.41 -3.48
CA ALA A 7 7.14 42.62 -2.18
C ALA A 7 6.33 42.12 -0.96
N ARG A 8 5.08 41.67 -1.12
CA ARG A 8 4.26 41.13 -0.03
C ARG A 8 4.31 39.60 0.10
N PHE A 9 4.76 38.89 -0.94
CA PHE A 9 4.88 37.43 -0.92
C PHE A 9 6.30 36.91 -0.59
N GLU A 10 7.35 37.70 -0.81
CA GLU A 10 8.74 37.28 -0.56
C GLU A 10 9.20 37.35 0.92
N LYS A 11 8.37 37.85 1.84
CA LYS A 11 8.82 38.13 3.23
C LYS A 11 8.74 36.93 4.19
N TYR A 12 8.22 35.77 3.78
CA TYR A 12 8.07 34.59 4.68
C TYR A 12 8.71 33.28 4.23
N TYR A 13 9.48 33.26 3.13
CA TYR A 13 10.37 32.13 2.83
C TYR A 13 11.81 32.62 2.71
N ARG A 14 12.46 32.86 3.85
CA ARG A 14 13.86 32.44 3.94
C ARG A 14 13.79 30.94 4.18
N ALA A 15 14.20 30.14 3.20
CA ALA A 15 14.51 28.74 3.45
C ALA A 15 15.44 28.70 4.67
N SER A 16 14.94 28.27 5.82
CA SER A 16 15.80 27.97 6.95
C SER A 16 16.77 26.90 6.47
N ALA A 17 18.08 27.06 6.70
CA ALA A 17 19.03 26.01 6.39
C ALA A 17 18.53 24.68 6.98
N VAL A 18 18.48 23.63 6.15
CA VAL A 18 18.01 22.31 6.58
C VAL A 18 18.86 21.84 7.75
N THR A 19 18.22 21.56 8.89
CA THR A 19 18.90 21.03 10.07
C THR A 19 19.02 19.52 9.94
N LYS A 20 20.25 19.05 9.72
CA LYS A 20 20.55 17.61 9.63
C LYS A 20 20.85 17.03 11.01
N ASN A 21 20.43 15.80 11.27
CA ASN A 21 20.77 15.04 12.49
C ASN A 21 20.83 13.54 12.16
N ILE A 22 21.69 12.80 12.84
CA ILE A 22 21.72 11.34 12.79
C ILE A 22 21.31 10.79 14.15
N VAL A 23 20.46 9.76 14.18
CA VAL A 23 20.24 8.97 15.39
C VAL A 23 20.59 7.52 15.13
N VAL A 24 21.25 6.87 16.08
CA VAL A 24 21.59 5.45 16.02
C VAL A 24 20.96 4.78 17.23
N SER A 25 20.01 3.88 16.99
CA SER A 25 19.42 3.05 18.04
C SER A 25 20.17 1.73 18.12
N LEU A 26 20.71 1.45 19.31
CA LEU A 26 21.33 0.16 19.60
C LEU A 26 20.29 -0.96 19.74
N ALA A 27 19.08 -0.65 20.24
CA ALA A 27 18.00 -1.63 20.33
C ALA A 27 17.45 -2.03 18.95
N ASP A 28 17.28 -1.06 18.03
CA ASP A 28 16.79 -1.32 16.68
C ASP A 28 17.87 -1.82 15.72
N GLN A 29 19.15 -1.66 16.07
CA GLN A 29 20.27 -1.84 15.13
C GLN A 29 20.03 -1.02 13.85
N ARG A 30 19.62 0.24 14.02
CA ARG A 30 19.29 1.17 12.92
C ARG A 30 20.03 2.50 13.08
N LEU A 31 20.37 3.10 11.94
CA LEU A 31 20.83 4.48 11.81
C LEU A 31 19.78 5.28 11.04
N TYR A 32 19.28 6.36 11.63
CA TYR A 32 18.24 7.25 11.13
C TYR A 32 18.87 8.58 10.74
N CYS A 33 18.63 9.04 9.52
CA CYS A 33 19.05 10.35 9.04
C CYS A 33 17.84 11.28 9.04
N LEU A 34 17.97 12.46 9.63
CA LEU A 34 16.89 13.41 9.81
C LEU A 34 17.19 14.77 9.18
N GLU A 35 16.18 15.37 8.57
CA GLU A 35 16.15 16.76 8.14
C GLU A 35 14.99 17.48 8.84
N ASN A 36 15.29 18.53 9.59
CA ASN A 36 14.28 19.29 10.36
C ASN A 36 13.43 18.41 11.28
N ASN A 37 14.08 17.44 11.95
CA ASN A 37 13.48 16.43 12.82
C ASN A 37 12.52 15.43 12.14
N VAL A 38 12.50 15.39 10.81
CA VAL A 38 11.80 14.36 10.02
C VAL A 38 12.82 13.34 9.55
N VAL A 39 12.54 12.05 9.71
CA VAL A 39 13.41 10.98 9.20
C VAL A 39 13.33 10.96 7.67
N VAL A 40 14.47 11.16 7.01
CA VAL A 40 14.60 11.14 5.54
C VAL A 40 15.26 9.86 5.03
N ASN A 41 15.92 9.09 5.89
CA ASN A 41 16.47 7.78 5.53
C ASN A 41 16.73 6.90 6.76
N ILE A 42 16.67 5.57 6.59
CA ILE A 42 17.03 4.57 7.61
C ILE A 42 17.97 3.53 7.00
N PHE A 43 19.05 3.25 7.72
CA PHE A 43 19.98 2.18 7.39
C PHE A 43 19.94 1.09 8.43
N ARG A 44 19.99 -0.17 7.96
CA ARG A 44 20.33 -1.30 8.83
C ARG A 44 21.78 -1.14 9.24
N CYS A 45 22.06 -1.22 10.54
CA CYS A 45 23.43 -1.14 11.04
C CYS A 45 23.77 -2.35 11.90
N SER A 46 25.07 -2.59 12.10
CA SER A 46 25.55 -3.52 13.12
C SER A 46 26.55 -2.81 14.01
N THR A 47 26.21 -2.69 15.29
CA THR A 47 26.98 -1.93 16.29
C THR A 47 27.94 -2.83 17.07
N GLY A 48 28.62 -2.28 18.09
CA GLY A 48 29.65 -2.97 18.85
C GLY A 48 29.12 -4.08 19.75
N SER A 49 29.61 -5.31 19.58
CA SER A 49 29.38 -6.42 20.52
C SER A 49 30.54 -6.59 21.50
N ILE A 50 31.79 -6.41 21.03
CA ILE A 50 33.02 -6.47 21.84
C ILE A 50 33.65 -5.08 21.83
N GLY A 51 33.49 -4.33 22.92
CA GLY A 51 33.69 -2.88 22.90
C GLY A 51 32.40 -2.21 22.43
N PRO A 52 31.38 -2.09 23.31
CA PRO A 52 30.05 -1.62 22.94
C PRO A 52 30.11 -0.20 22.34
N THR A 53 29.26 0.06 21.36
CA THR A 53 29.13 1.41 20.80
C THR A 53 28.65 2.36 21.89
N PRO A 54 29.40 3.42 22.21
CA PRO A 54 29.07 4.30 23.33
C PRO A 54 27.83 5.13 23.00
N THR A 55 26.87 5.16 23.93
CA THR A 55 25.70 6.04 23.86
C THR A 55 26.08 7.49 24.17
N GLY A 56 25.19 8.43 23.81
CA GLY A 56 25.35 9.85 24.06
C GLY A 56 25.12 10.72 22.82
N HIS A 57 25.41 12.01 22.95
CA HIS A 57 25.32 12.98 21.87
C HIS A 57 26.73 13.35 21.39
N TYR A 58 26.91 13.28 20.08
CA TYR A 58 28.16 13.44 19.35
C TYR A 58 27.92 14.34 18.14
N ARG A 59 28.98 14.54 17.35
CA ARG A 59 28.88 15.17 16.03
C ARG A 59 29.83 14.45 15.08
N ILE A 60 29.45 14.36 13.81
CA ILE A 60 30.38 14.00 12.75
C ILE A 60 31.45 15.10 12.68
N TYR A 61 32.73 14.73 12.64
CA TYR A 61 33.84 15.71 12.60
C TYR A 61 34.87 15.43 11.50
N GLY A 62 34.67 14.39 10.69
CA GLY A 62 35.52 14.14 9.54
C GLY A 62 34.99 13.05 8.63
N HIS A 63 35.30 13.18 7.34
CA HIS A 63 34.98 12.20 6.31
C HIS A 63 36.26 11.70 5.65
N ARG A 64 36.43 10.38 5.58
CA ARG A 64 37.59 9.73 4.94
C ARG A 64 37.12 8.60 4.05
N ARG A 65 37.57 8.58 2.79
CA ARG A 65 37.12 7.55 1.85
C ARG A 65 37.50 6.15 2.32
N TRP A 66 38.69 5.99 2.93
CA TRP A 66 39.21 4.72 3.40
C TRP A 66 39.90 4.84 4.76
N VAL A 67 39.56 3.92 5.68
CA VAL A 67 40.24 3.73 6.97
C VAL A 67 40.27 2.24 7.31
N SER A 68 41.46 1.67 7.51
CA SER A 68 41.64 0.27 7.94
C SER A 68 40.71 -0.73 7.21
N SER A 69 40.74 -0.73 5.87
CA SER A 69 39.91 -1.56 4.97
C SER A 69 38.40 -1.26 4.91
N CYS A 70 37.95 -0.21 5.60
CA CYS A 70 36.54 0.23 5.60
C CYS A 70 36.36 1.44 4.68
N GLU A 71 35.36 1.39 3.82
CA GLU A 71 34.99 2.48 2.92
C GLU A 71 33.95 3.42 3.57
N TYR A 72 33.89 4.68 3.12
CA TYR A 72 32.90 5.67 3.55
C TYR A 72 32.97 5.97 5.06
N TRP A 73 34.17 6.21 5.58
CA TRP A 73 34.38 6.43 7.00
C TRP A 73 33.96 7.83 7.45
N MET A 74 33.02 7.90 8.39
CA MET A 74 32.61 9.12 9.08
C MET A 74 33.07 9.07 10.54
N ASP A 75 33.95 10.00 10.92
CA ASP A 75 34.47 10.14 12.27
C ASP A 75 33.49 10.86 13.19
N TRP A 76 33.21 10.28 14.36
CA TRP A 76 32.29 10.87 15.36
C TRP A 76 32.75 10.73 16.81
N LYS A 77 33.71 9.84 17.07
CA LYS A 77 34.45 9.74 18.33
C LYS A 77 35.82 9.10 18.06
N THR A 78 36.85 9.46 18.83
CA THR A 78 38.20 8.87 18.71
C THR A 78 38.13 7.34 18.70
N ASN A 79 38.63 6.71 17.62
CA ASN A 79 38.60 5.26 17.35
C ASN A 79 37.22 4.65 17.00
N TYR A 80 36.20 5.46 16.72
CA TYR A 80 34.87 5.01 16.30
C TYR A 80 34.47 5.67 14.98
N GLY A 81 33.94 4.87 14.04
CA GLY A 81 33.42 5.36 12.77
C GLY A 81 32.03 4.82 12.45
N ILE A 82 31.31 5.55 11.60
CA ILE A 82 30.23 4.99 10.77
C ILE A 82 30.86 4.68 9.42
N HIS A 83 30.73 3.44 8.92
CA HIS A 83 31.41 3.02 7.69
C HIS A 83 30.76 1.78 7.06
N ALA A 84 31.04 1.55 5.78
CA ALA A 84 30.75 0.25 5.15
C ALA A 84 31.50 -0.86 5.88
N TRP A 85 30.91 -2.04 6.06
CA TRP A 85 31.63 -3.14 6.69
C TRP A 85 32.98 -3.46 5.98
N PRO A 86 33.95 -4.09 6.66
CA PRO A 86 35.32 -4.22 6.14
C PRO A 86 35.41 -4.97 4.82
N ARG A 87 36.33 -4.54 3.95
CA ARG A 87 36.72 -5.25 2.73
C ARG A 87 37.96 -6.10 3.00
N TYR A 88 37.88 -7.40 2.74
CA TYR A 88 39.04 -8.30 2.86
C TYR A 88 39.46 -8.72 1.46
N SER A 89 40.69 -8.35 1.06
CA SER A 89 41.18 -8.50 -0.32
C SER A 89 40.33 -7.72 -1.34
N ASN A 90 39.90 -8.34 -2.44
CA ASN A 90 39.09 -7.72 -3.49
C ASN A 90 37.58 -7.80 -3.26
N SER A 91 37.10 -8.44 -2.19
CA SER A 91 35.67 -8.57 -1.88
C SER A 91 35.34 -8.02 -0.50
N TYR A 92 34.09 -7.58 -0.35
CA TYR A 92 33.57 -7.24 0.97
C TYR A 92 33.48 -8.48 1.86
N GLY A 93 33.68 -8.31 3.17
CA GLY A 93 33.27 -9.36 4.11
C GLY A 93 31.75 -9.55 4.06
N ASP A 94 31.27 -10.69 4.56
CA ASP A 94 29.84 -10.94 4.68
C ASP A 94 29.40 -10.76 6.14
N TYR A 95 28.58 -9.74 6.36
CA TYR A 95 28.00 -9.37 7.65
C TYR A 95 26.49 -9.12 7.54
N GLU A 96 25.88 -9.51 6.42
CA GLU A 96 24.48 -9.23 6.12
C GLU A 96 23.55 -9.78 7.20
N GLU A 97 23.88 -10.95 7.74
CA GLU A 97 23.11 -11.64 8.77
C GLU A 97 23.10 -10.92 10.13
N SER A 98 23.94 -9.90 10.30
CA SER A 98 24.00 -9.09 11.51
C SER A 98 23.34 -7.71 11.38
N LEU A 99 23.25 -7.17 10.17
CA LEU A 99 22.71 -5.83 9.94
C LEU A 99 21.23 -5.77 10.35
N GLY A 100 20.93 -4.86 11.26
CA GLY A 100 19.56 -4.67 11.72
C GLY A 100 19.00 -5.78 12.59
N VAL A 101 19.84 -6.74 12.99
CA VAL A 101 19.48 -7.91 13.79
C VAL A 101 20.25 -7.94 15.11
N ARG A 102 21.59 -7.80 15.07
CA ARG A 102 22.42 -7.87 16.28
C ARG A 102 23.76 -7.12 16.14
N PRO A 103 24.34 -6.63 17.24
CA PRO A 103 25.69 -6.07 17.24
C PRO A 103 26.74 -7.11 16.83
N ARG A 104 27.67 -6.74 15.94
CA ARG A 104 28.78 -7.60 15.47
C ARG A 104 30.05 -6.82 15.15
N SER A 105 30.27 -5.64 15.75
CA SER A 105 31.49 -4.82 15.53
C SER A 105 32.36 -4.67 16.80
N HIS A 106 33.50 -3.99 16.66
CA HIS A 106 34.37 -3.58 17.79
C HIS A 106 34.05 -2.16 18.31
N GLY A 107 32.81 -1.71 18.14
CA GLY A 107 32.32 -0.41 18.59
C GLY A 107 31.86 0.51 17.46
N CYS A 108 32.38 0.33 16.25
CA CYS A 108 31.94 1.09 15.07
C CYS A 108 30.50 0.75 14.67
N ILE A 109 29.89 1.63 13.89
CA ILE A 109 28.54 1.44 13.32
C ILE A 109 28.74 1.01 11.86
N ARG A 110 28.53 -0.28 11.59
CA ARG A 110 28.70 -0.83 10.23
C ARG A 110 27.43 -0.70 9.43
N LEU A 111 27.57 -0.34 8.16
CA LEU A 111 26.49 -0.27 7.16
C LEU A 111 26.78 -1.21 5.99
N HIS A 112 25.76 -1.51 5.19
CA HIS A 112 25.93 -2.24 3.94
C HIS A 112 26.77 -1.42 2.94
N PRO A 113 27.71 -2.03 2.19
CA PRO A 113 28.54 -1.31 1.23
C PRO A 113 27.80 -0.55 0.14
N LEU A 114 26.66 -1.09 -0.31
CA LEU A 114 25.79 -0.42 -1.29
C LEU A 114 25.00 0.75 -0.70
N GLU A 115 24.98 0.91 0.63
CA GLU A 115 24.18 1.94 1.31
C GLU A 115 25.05 3.02 1.98
N ALA A 116 26.26 2.65 2.44
CA ALA A 116 27.13 3.51 3.25
C ALA A 116 27.56 4.83 2.57
N TYR A 117 27.52 4.88 1.23
CA TYR A 117 27.81 6.11 0.48
C TYR A 117 26.80 7.22 0.77
N TRP A 118 25.56 6.86 1.08
CA TRP A 118 24.49 7.83 1.26
C TRP A 118 24.69 8.69 2.52
N PRO A 119 24.81 8.14 3.75
CA PRO A 119 25.02 8.97 4.93
C PRO A 119 26.37 9.70 4.88
N TYR A 120 27.38 9.09 4.24
CA TYR A 120 28.70 9.71 4.03
C TYR A 120 28.66 10.95 3.13
N THR A 121 27.80 10.97 2.12
CA THR A 121 27.65 12.14 1.22
C THR A 121 26.62 13.13 1.75
N TRP A 122 25.62 12.65 2.47
CA TRP A 122 24.51 13.44 2.94
C TRP A 122 24.84 14.27 4.20
N ALA A 123 25.61 13.74 5.15
CA ALA A 123 25.87 14.40 6.43
C ALA A 123 27.18 15.20 6.41
N PRO A 124 27.18 16.54 6.35
CA PRO A 124 28.41 17.32 6.46
C PRO A 124 29.04 17.21 7.85
N ASP A 125 30.33 17.57 7.95
CA ASP A 125 31.00 17.76 9.23
C ASP A 125 30.22 18.77 10.09
N GLY A 126 30.10 18.45 11.37
CA GLY A 126 29.24 19.16 12.31
C GLY A 126 27.82 18.63 12.41
N THR A 127 27.39 17.64 11.62
CA THR A 127 26.07 17.00 11.78
C THR A 127 25.96 16.35 13.17
N PRO A 128 24.97 16.73 14.00
CA PRO A 128 24.71 16.04 15.27
C PRO A 128 24.47 14.55 15.07
N LEU A 129 24.96 13.76 16.01
CA LEU A 129 24.76 12.31 16.09
C LEU A 129 24.29 11.96 17.49
N THR A 130 23.15 11.31 17.64
CA THR A 130 22.71 10.73 18.91
C THR A 130 22.84 9.22 18.83
N VAL A 131 23.57 8.60 19.75
CA VAL A 131 23.60 7.14 19.91
C VAL A 131 22.83 6.79 21.17
N MET A 132 21.79 5.97 21.06
CA MET A 132 20.90 5.66 22.17
C MET A 132 20.74 4.16 22.39
N ALA A 133 20.59 3.76 23.66
CA ALA A 133 20.45 2.35 24.03
C ALA A 133 19.08 1.77 23.63
N GLY A 134 18.01 2.57 23.73
CA GLY A 134 16.63 2.15 23.47
C GLY A 134 16.19 2.32 22.01
N HIS A 135 14.95 1.94 21.73
CA HIS A 135 14.32 2.12 20.42
C HIS A 135 14.25 3.61 20.06
N TYR A 136 14.61 3.97 18.83
CA TYR A 136 14.44 5.32 18.31
C TYR A 136 13.13 5.41 17.54
N GLY A 137 12.24 6.29 17.99
CA GLY A 137 10.91 6.40 17.42
C GLY A 137 10.02 5.20 17.75
N LYS A 138 8.90 5.08 17.03
CA LYS A 138 8.09 3.85 17.04
C LYS A 138 8.76 2.83 16.10
N LEU A 139 8.43 1.54 16.25
CA LEU A 139 8.91 0.55 15.29
C LEU A 139 8.45 0.97 13.87
N PRO A 140 9.27 0.74 12.82
CA PRO A 140 8.91 1.13 11.46
C PRO A 140 7.62 0.46 11.02
N LEU A 141 6.83 1.12 10.18
CA LEU A 141 5.69 0.46 9.55
C LEU A 141 6.21 -0.45 8.45
N LYS A 142 5.71 -1.66 8.41
CA LYS A 142 6.05 -2.64 7.38
C LYS A 142 4.72 -3.16 6.87
N GLY A 143 4.62 -3.31 5.57
CA GLY A 143 3.36 -3.73 4.99
C GLY A 143 3.48 -3.91 3.50
N ALA A 144 2.41 -4.43 2.91
CA ALA A 144 2.21 -4.37 1.48
C ALA A 144 0.80 -3.88 1.21
N ASN A 145 0.63 -3.30 0.04
CA ASN A 145 -0.67 -2.97 -0.51
C ASN A 145 -0.76 -3.55 -1.92
N CYS A 146 -1.99 -3.72 -2.41
CA CYS A 146 -2.26 -4.05 -3.80
C CYS A 146 -3.59 -3.41 -4.19
N SER A 147 -3.69 -2.93 -5.41
CA SER A 147 -4.91 -2.31 -5.94
C SER A 147 -5.12 -2.72 -7.39
N LEU A 148 -6.38 -2.93 -7.77
CA LEU A 148 -6.78 -3.08 -9.17
C LEU A 148 -6.71 -1.71 -9.86
N GLY A 149 -6.18 -1.66 -11.07
CA GLY A 149 -6.15 -0.42 -11.85
C GLY A 149 -7.54 0.02 -12.29
N ALA A 150 -7.72 1.32 -12.51
CA ALA A 150 -8.93 1.81 -13.18
C ALA A 150 -8.82 1.57 -14.69
N THR A 151 -9.91 1.20 -15.35
CA THR A 151 -9.95 1.01 -16.82
C THR A 151 -10.19 2.30 -17.58
N ALA A 152 -10.65 3.36 -16.90
CA ALA A 152 -10.83 4.69 -17.44
C ALA A 152 -10.73 5.78 -16.35
N PRO A 153 -10.30 7.00 -16.69
CA PRO A 153 -10.40 8.14 -15.79
C PRO A 153 -11.84 8.66 -15.66
N SER A 154 -12.12 9.33 -14.56
CA SER A 154 -13.46 9.85 -14.20
C SER A 154 -13.37 11.23 -13.58
N LYS A 155 -14.45 12.00 -13.70
CA LYS A 155 -14.62 13.30 -13.03
C LYS A 155 -15.03 13.18 -11.57
N THR A 156 -15.53 12.00 -11.17
CA THR A 156 -16.06 11.79 -9.83
C THR A 156 -15.47 10.53 -9.23
N TRP A 157 -15.06 10.62 -7.96
CA TRP A 157 -14.49 9.53 -7.17
C TRP A 157 -14.99 9.60 -5.72
N TYR A 158 -15.15 8.44 -5.11
CA TYR A 158 -15.60 8.29 -3.73
C TYR A 158 -14.76 7.27 -2.95
N PHE A 159 -14.60 7.55 -1.66
CA PHE A 159 -13.98 6.67 -0.67
C PHE A 159 -14.84 6.67 0.60
N ALA A 160 -15.11 5.49 1.16
CA ALA A 160 -15.81 5.35 2.44
C ALA A 160 -14.84 5.28 3.64
N GLU A 161 -13.61 4.84 3.40
CA GLU A 161 -12.49 4.79 4.34
C GLU A 161 -11.78 6.15 4.48
N GLY A 162 -11.15 6.33 5.63
CA GLY A 162 -10.43 7.54 5.98
C GLY A 162 -10.37 7.74 7.48
N TYR A 163 -9.16 7.78 8.03
CA TYR A 163 -8.92 8.13 9.43
C TYR A 163 -7.52 8.74 9.57
N ILE A 164 -7.42 9.89 10.23
CA ILE A 164 -6.12 10.51 10.49
C ILE A 164 -5.87 10.69 11.98
N ASP A 165 -4.69 10.31 12.45
CA ASP A 165 -4.19 10.71 13.77
C ASP A 165 -2.65 10.61 13.86
N ALA A 166 -2.08 10.57 15.06
CA ALA A 166 -0.64 10.38 15.24
C ALA A 166 -0.13 8.96 14.93
N ASN A 167 -1.03 8.02 14.68
CA ASN A 167 -0.79 6.63 14.35
C ASN A 167 -1.30 6.22 12.97
N PHE A 168 -2.10 7.05 12.30
CA PHE A 168 -2.68 6.83 10.98
C PHE A 168 -2.32 8.00 10.06
N ILE A 169 -1.60 7.70 8.99
CA ILE A 169 -1.20 8.67 7.98
C ILE A 169 -1.95 8.36 6.70
N GLU A 170 -2.71 9.31 6.19
CA GLU A 170 -3.50 9.17 4.99
C GLU A 170 -2.98 10.09 3.88
N TYR A 171 -2.92 9.53 2.68
CA TYR A 171 -2.63 10.21 1.45
C TYR A 171 -3.76 9.98 0.45
N LEU A 172 -4.21 11.06 -0.18
CA LEU A 172 -5.09 10.97 -1.34
C LEU A 172 -4.26 11.28 -2.60
N LEU A 173 -4.29 10.37 -3.56
CA LEU A 173 -3.41 10.36 -4.71
C LEU A 173 -4.21 10.63 -5.96
N LEU A 174 -3.87 11.71 -6.66
CA LEU A 174 -4.61 12.18 -7.83
C LEU A 174 -3.69 12.17 -9.04
N PHE A 175 -4.20 11.68 -10.16
CA PHE A 175 -3.48 11.67 -11.44
C PHE A 175 -4.37 12.21 -12.56
N ASN A 176 -3.86 13.17 -13.32
CA ASN A 176 -4.51 13.70 -14.51
C ASN A 176 -3.79 13.16 -15.76
N PRO A 177 -4.33 12.12 -16.42
CA PRO A 177 -3.77 11.60 -17.67
C PRO A 177 -4.03 12.53 -18.87
N GLY A 178 -4.94 13.51 -18.72
CA GLY A 178 -5.22 14.52 -19.74
C GLY A 178 -4.08 15.53 -19.90
N GLN A 179 -4.13 16.32 -20.97
CA GLN A 179 -3.13 17.37 -21.24
C GLN A 179 -3.51 18.72 -20.62
N ASP A 180 -4.80 18.94 -20.37
CA ASP A 180 -5.31 20.20 -19.83
C ASP A 180 -5.34 20.17 -18.29
N PRO A 181 -5.02 21.30 -17.62
CA PRO A 181 -5.18 21.40 -16.18
C PRO A 181 -6.65 21.23 -15.75
N VAL A 182 -6.87 20.48 -14.68
CA VAL A 182 -8.21 20.25 -14.10
C VAL A 182 -8.30 20.89 -12.73
N LYS A 183 -9.39 21.62 -12.48
CA LYS A 183 -9.80 21.98 -11.12
C LYS A 183 -10.40 20.75 -10.45
N VAL A 184 -9.92 20.42 -9.25
CA VAL A 184 -10.40 19.34 -8.40
C VAL A 184 -10.94 19.93 -7.10
N GLU A 185 -12.19 19.60 -6.78
CA GLU A 185 -12.84 19.86 -5.50
C GLU A 185 -12.90 18.56 -4.71
N ILE A 186 -12.38 18.57 -3.48
CA ILE A 186 -12.32 17.41 -2.59
C ILE A 186 -13.14 17.75 -1.36
N THR A 187 -14.23 17.03 -1.15
CA THR A 187 -15.10 17.18 0.03
C THR A 187 -14.86 16.01 0.97
N TYR A 188 -14.41 16.32 2.17
CA TYR A 188 -14.27 15.39 3.29
C TYR A 188 -15.53 15.46 4.15
N TYR A 189 -16.03 14.30 4.59
CA TYR A 189 -17.21 14.14 5.44
C TYR A 189 -16.82 13.49 6.78
N PRO A 190 -16.29 14.26 7.76
CA PRO A 190 -15.89 13.69 9.04
C PRO A 190 -17.10 13.39 9.92
N GLU A 191 -17.07 12.24 10.60
CA GLU A 191 -18.16 11.77 11.43
C GLU A 191 -18.49 12.73 12.58
N GLY A 192 -19.73 13.20 12.64
CA GLY A 192 -20.17 14.15 13.68
C GLY A 192 -19.70 15.60 13.48
N HIS A 193 -19.11 15.92 12.33
CA HIS A 193 -18.65 17.26 11.97
C HIS A 193 -19.23 17.74 10.63
N PRO A 194 -19.29 19.06 10.37
CA PRO A 194 -19.63 19.57 9.05
C PRO A 194 -18.61 19.14 7.98
N PRO A 195 -19.03 18.97 6.71
CA PRO A 195 -18.10 18.70 5.62
C PRO A 195 -17.03 19.79 5.47
N PHE A 196 -15.82 19.38 5.11
CA PHE A 196 -14.70 20.27 4.78
C PHE A 196 -14.37 20.15 3.30
N VAL A 197 -14.24 21.29 2.62
CA VAL A 197 -13.94 21.33 1.19
C VAL A 197 -12.54 21.90 0.96
N ASP A 198 -11.72 21.14 0.24
CA ASP A 198 -10.43 21.58 -0.29
C ASP A 198 -10.48 21.68 -1.82
N ASN A 199 -9.71 22.60 -2.39
CA ASN A 199 -9.68 22.83 -3.83
C ASN A 199 -8.23 22.91 -4.32
N LEU A 200 -7.92 22.19 -5.39
CA LEU A 200 -6.61 22.26 -6.05
C LEU A 200 -6.72 22.28 -7.57
N TYR A 201 -5.63 22.66 -8.23
CA TYR A 201 -5.47 22.56 -9.68
C TYR A 201 -4.41 21.50 -9.98
N LEU A 202 -4.82 20.44 -10.68
CA LEU A 202 -3.94 19.36 -11.10
C LEU A 202 -3.55 19.57 -12.57
N GLN A 203 -2.25 19.71 -12.83
CA GLN A 203 -1.76 19.93 -14.21
C GLN A 203 -1.93 18.67 -15.05
N GLY A 204 -2.05 18.82 -16.36
CA GLY A 204 -2.10 17.68 -17.28
C GLY A 204 -0.80 16.89 -17.30
N GLY A 205 -0.88 15.56 -17.44
CA GLY A 205 0.27 14.64 -17.42
C GLY A 205 1.00 14.63 -16.08
N THR A 206 0.31 14.97 -14.98
CA THR A 206 0.93 15.01 -13.66
C THR A 206 0.08 14.34 -12.60
N ARG A 207 0.78 13.88 -11.55
CA ARG A 207 0.15 13.42 -10.32
C ARG A 207 0.39 14.39 -9.17
N TYR A 208 -0.44 14.28 -8.14
CA TYR A 208 -0.31 15.04 -6.91
C TYR A 208 -0.73 14.19 -5.71
N THR A 209 0.07 14.26 -4.64
CA THR A 209 -0.23 13.62 -3.35
C THR A 209 -0.78 14.67 -2.40
N VAL A 210 -2.00 14.48 -1.89
CA VAL A 210 -2.58 15.29 -0.82
C VAL A 210 -2.26 14.63 0.53
N PRO A 211 -1.44 15.26 1.39
CA PRO A 211 -1.17 14.74 2.74
C PRO A 211 -2.33 15.11 3.68
N VAL A 212 -3.31 14.23 3.85
CA VAL A 212 -4.58 14.53 4.54
C VAL A 212 -4.35 14.95 6.00
N ASN A 213 -3.38 14.34 6.70
CA ASN A 213 -3.00 14.72 8.06
C ASN A 213 -2.57 16.19 8.23
N SER A 214 -2.17 16.86 7.14
CA SER A 214 -1.76 18.26 7.15
C SER A 214 -2.90 19.23 6.86
N LEU A 215 -4.10 18.73 6.57
CA LEU A 215 -5.26 19.56 6.27
C LEU A 215 -5.90 20.06 7.58
N PRO A 216 -5.91 21.37 7.85
CA PRO A 216 -6.41 21.91 9.12
C PRO A 216 -7.93 21.75 9.30
N GLY A 217 -8.66 21.45 8.22
CA GLY A 217 -10.11 21.28 8.24
C GLY A 217 -10.60 19.84 8.45
N VAL A 218 -9.70 18.86 8.38
CA VAL A 218 -10.03 17.45 8.67
C VAL A 218 -9.69 17.17 10.14
N PRO A 219 -10.67 16.89 11.01
CA PRO A 219 -10.41 16.64 12.42
C PRO A 219 -9.58 15.37 12.63
N SER A 220 -8.53 15.45 13.47
CA SER A 220 -7.78 14.27 13.90
C SER A 220 -8.63 13.35 14.78
N SER A 221 -8.37 12.05 14.69
CA SER A 221 -9.00 10.97 15.44
C SER A 221 -10.50 10.81 15.19
N VAL A 222 -10.96 11.24 14.01
CA VAL A 222 -12.34 11.13 13.53
C VAL A 222 -12.29 10.45 12.16
N GLY A 223 -13.16 9.45 11.94
CA GLY A 223 -13.28 8.83 10.62
C GLY A 223 -13.96 9.77 9.64
N HIS A 224 -13.53 9.77 8.38
CA HIS A 224 -14.11 10.59 7.32
C HIS A 224 -14.24 9.80 6.03
N SER A 225 -15.16 10.24 5.18
CA SER A 225 -15.30 9.75 3.80
C SER A 225 -14.99 10.88 2.83
N VAL A 226 -14.65 10.55 1.59
CA VAL A 226 -14.19 11.53 0.60
C VAL A 226 -15.05 11.46 -0.65
N ARG A 227 -15.47 12.63 -1.14
CA ARG A 227 -16.04 12.83 -2.49
C ARG A 227 -15.13 13.77 -3.27
N ILE A 228 -14.78 13.39 -4.48
CA ILE A 228 -13.96 14.20 -5.39
C ILE A 228 -14.79 14.54 -6.61
N GLU A 229 -14.77 15.82 -7.00
CA GLU A 229 -15.37 16.32 -8.23
C GLU A 229 -14.36 17.16 -8.99
N ALA A 230 -14.05 16.72 -10.21
CA ALA A 230 -13.10 17.37 -11.10
C ALA A 230 -13.79 17.93 -12.35
N THR A 231 -13.20 18.98 -12.89
CA THR A 231 -13.67 19.61 -14.15
C THR A 231 -13.29 18.80 -15.41
N GLY A 232 -12.34 17.88 -15.28
CA GLY A 232 -11.92 16.92 -16.30
C GLY A 232 -11.61 15.56 -15.67
N ASP A 233 -11.28 14.57 -16.50
CA ASP A 233 -11.12 13.19 -16.06
C ASP A 233 -9.78 12.99 -15.33
N ILE A 234 -9.83 12.38 -14.15
CA ILE A 234 -8.68 12.05 -13.31
C ILE A 234 -8.78 10.61 -12.81
N ILE A 235 -7.71 10.15 -12.17
CA ILE A 235 -7.66 8.93 -11.37
C ILE A 235 -7.46 9.32 -9.91
N ALA A 236 -8.14 8.63 -9.00
CA ALA A 236 -7.95 8.81 -7.57
C ALA A 236 -7.74 7.48 -6.86
N GLN A 237 -6.67 7.39 -6.07
CA GLN A 237 -6.42 6.31 -5.10
C GLN A 237 -6.26 6.91 -3.71
N GLN A 238 -6.50 6.11 -2.68
CA GLN A 238 -6.28 6.49 -1.29
C GLN A 238 -5.33 5.47 -0.66
N SER A 239 -4.34 5.97 0.07
CA SER A 239 -3.38 5.13 0.79
C SER A 239 -3.31 5.56 2.24
N GLU A 240 -3.27 4.56 3.12
CA GLU A 240 -3.19 4.79 4.55
C GLU A 240 -2.07 3.94 5.16
N TYR A 241 -1.34 4.51 6.11
CA TYR A 241 -0.23 3.86 6.79
C TYR A 241 -0.40 4.00 8.31
N PHE A 242 -0.50 2.87 9.00
CA PHE A 242 -1.03 2.86 10.37
C PHE A 242 -0.23 2.00 11.37
N ASP A 243 -0.38 2.32 12.65
CA ASP A 243 -0.05 1.45 13.79
C ASP A 243 -1.26 1.40 14.72
N LEU A 244 -2.10 0.39 14.53
CA LEU A 244 -3.30 0.17 15.31
C LEU A 244 -3.01 -0.84 16.42
N GLY A 245 -2.68 -0.33 17.61
CA GLY A 245 -2.43 -1.19 18.78
C GLY A 245 -1.33 -2.23 18.55
N GLY A 246 -0.28 -1.89 17.80
CA GLY A 246 0.82 -2.78 17.43
C GLY A 246 0.62 -3.54 16.11
N ARG A 247 -0.55 -3.42 15.46
CA ARG A 247 -0.78 -3.87 14.08
C ARG A 247 -0.32 -2.78 13.13
N ARG A 248 0.85 -2.99 12.53
CA ARG A 248 1.52 -2.01 11.68
C ARG A 248 1.38 -2.42 10.24
N GLY A 249 1.03 -1.47 9.38
CA GLY A 249 0.83 -1.77 7.98
C GLY A 249 0.48 -0.52 7.20
N GLY A 250 -0.12 -0.77 6.05
CA GLY A 250 -0.68 0.23 5.19
C GLY A 250 -1.35 -0.44 4.01
N HIS A 251 -2.32 0.24 3.44
CA HIS A 251 -3.13 -0.24 2.35
C HIS A 251 -3.29 0.86 1.30
N THR A 252 -3.72 0.47 0.11
CA THR A 252 -4.05 1.38 -0.99
C THR A 252 -5.32 0.84 -1.65
N ALA A 253 -6.30 1.70 -1.87
CA ALA A 253 -7.53 1.39 -2.57
C ALA A 253 -7.77 2.35 -3.74
N ILE A 254 -8.36 1.82 -4.82
CA ILE A 254 -8.91 2.62 -5.91
C ILE A 254 -10.27 3.15 -5.49
N GLY A 255 -10.52 4.44 -5.74
CA GLY A 255 -11.85 5.00 -5.45
C GLY A 255 -12.90 4.41 -6.38
N VAL A 256 -14.16 4.47 -5.97
CA VAL A 256 -15.28 4.13 -6.86
C VAL A 256 -15.77 5.37 -7.59
N THR A 257 -16.19 5.24 -8.85
CA THR A 257 -16.63 6.39 -9.65
C THR A 257 -18.10 6.74 -9.47
N GLU A 258 -18.88 5.84 -8.90
CA GLU A 258 -20.30 6.03 -8.61
C GLU A 258 -20.74 5.24 -7.37
N PRO A 259 -21.63 5.81 -6.53
CA PRO A 259 -22.31 5.06 -5.47
C PRO A 259 -23.25 3.99 -6.04
N SER A 260 -23.57 2.96 -5.26
CA SER A 260 -24.45 1.85 -5.66
C SER A 260 -25.42 1.48 -4.54
N THR A 261 -26.59 0.94 -4.90
CA THR A 261 -27.55 0.36 -3.96
C THR A 261 -27.21 -1.08 -3.56
N GLN A 262 -26.20 -1.68 -4.20
CA GLN A 262 -25.74 -3.05 -3.93
C GLN A 262 -24.21 -3.10 -3.92
N TRP A 263 -23.64 -3.79 -2.92
CA TRP A 263 -22.20 -4.04 -2.81
C TRP A 263 -21.91 -5.45 -2.32
N TYR A 264 -20.84 -6.06 -2.81
CA TYR A 264 -20.44 -7.42 -2.49
C TYR A 264 -18.96 -7.49 -2.08
N PHE A 265 -18.69 -8.32 -1.08
CA PHE A 265 -17.36 -8.61 -0.56
C PHE A 265 -17.24 -10.12 -0.35
N GLY A 266 -16.25 -10.75 -1.00
CA GLY A 266 -15.94 -12.18 -0.85
C GLY A 266 -15.02 -12.50 0.34
N GLU A 267 -14.27 -11.51 0.80
CA GLU A 267 -13.36 -11.57 1.95
C GLU A 267 -13.96 -10.94 3.21
N GLY A 268 -13.55 -11.49 4.34
CA GLY A 268 -13.92 -11.11 5.69
C GLY A 268 -13.55 -12.22 6.66
N TYR A 269 -12.65 -11.93 7.60
CA TYR A 269 -12.31 -12.86 8.69
C TYR A 269 -12.28 -12.16 10.05
N THR A 270 -13.15 -12.60 10.95
CA THR A 270 -13.34 -12.00 12.28
C THR A 270 -12.72 -12.84 13.41
N GLY A 271 -11.84 -13.78 13.04
CA GLY A 271 -11.21 -14.71 13.97
C GLY A 271 -9.79 -14.37 14.38
N GLY A 272 -9.33 -15.06 15.42
CA GLY A 272 -8.02 -14.82 16.02
C GLY A 272 -7.80 -13.34 16.37
N LEU A 273 -6.79 -12.74 15.74
CA LEU A 273 -6.40 -11.34 15.93
C LEU A 273 -6.67 -10.48 14.70
N PHE A 274 -7.68 -10.85 13.90
CA PHE A 274 -8.22 -10.05 12.81
C PHE A 274 -9.36 -9.16 13.32
N SER A 275 -9.50 -7.99 12.71
CA SER A 275 -10.64 -7.10 12.94
C SER A 275 -11.10 -6.59 11.60
N THR A 276 -12.33 -6.96 11.23
CA THR A 276 -12.97 -6.58 9.98
C THR A 276 -13.94 -5.45 10.24
N TYR A 277 -13.82 -4.40 9.44
CA TYR A 277 -14.64 -3.21 9.48
C TYR A 277 -15.35 -3.05 8.14
N LEU A 278 -16.66 -2.82 8.18
CA LEU A 278 -17.44 -2.37 7.04
C LEU A 278 -17.65 -0.86 7.17
N LEU A 279 -17.29 -0.12 6.13
CA LEU A 279 -17.38 1.33 6.08
C LEU A 279 -18.37 1.71 5.00
N LEU A 280 -19.40 2.47 5.38
CA LEU A 280 -20.39 2.98 4.46
C LEU A 280 -20.39 4.50 4.45
N PHE A 281 -20.59 5.07 3.28
CA PHE A 281 -20.77 6.50 3.07
C PHE A 281 -22.04 6.76 2.27
N ASN A 282 -22.96 7.52 2.83
CA ASN A 282 -24.14 8.05 2.15
C ASN A 282 -23.85 9.47 1.64
N PRO A 283 -23.55 9.65 0.33
CA PRO A 283 -23.27 10.96 -0.25
C PRO A 283 -24.54 11.75 -0.61
N ASN A 284 -25.73 11.19 -0.36
CA ASN A 284 -26.99 11.80 -0.78
C ASN A 284 -27.52 12.80 0.25
N ASP A 285 -28.40 13.70 -0.21
CA ASP A 285 -29.17 14.61 0.64
C ASP A 285 -30.35 13.93 1.34
N GLU A 286 -30.63 12.67 1.00
CA GLU A 286 -31.67 11.84 1.60
C GLU A 286 -31.09 10.74 2.50
N ARG A 287 -31.90 10.27 3.46
CA ARG A 287 -31.53 9.14 4.33
C ARG A 287 -31.58 7.83 3.54
N ALA A 288 -30.68 6.92 3.85
CA ALA A 288 -30.64 5.59 3.25
C ALA A 288 -31.00 4.52 4.29
N PHE A 289 -31.91 3.60 3.96
CA PHE A 289 -32.14 2.40 4.76
C PHE A 289 -31.24 1.30 4.21
N VAL A 290 -30.45 0.68 5.09
CA VAL A 290 -29.41 -0.28 4.71
C VAL A 290 -29.70 -1.62 5.36
N SER A 291 -29.64 -2.69 4.57
CA SER A 291 -29.66 -4.08 5.02
C SER A 291 -28.33 -4.74 4.63
N VAL A 292 -27.58 -5.22 5.61
CA VAL A 292 -26.31 -5.89 5.41
C VAL A 292 -26.46 -7.36 5.78
N THR A 293 -26.26 -8.25 4.81
CA THR A 293 -26.22 -9.69 5.02
C THR A 293 -24.78 -10.18 5.11
N TYR A 294 -24.44 -10.82 6.23
CA TYR A 294 -23.17 -11.49 6.47
C TYR A 294 -23.35 -12.99 6.26
N SER A 295 -22.86 -13.52 5.13
CA SER A 295 -22.89 -14.94 4.81
C SER A 295 -21.72 -15.66 5.49
N VAL A 296 -22.03 -16.39 6.56
CA VAL A 296 -21.06 -17.12 7.39
C VAL A 296 -20.69 -18.46 6.75
N GLU A 297 -19.40 -18.74 6.60
CA GLU A 297 -18.93 -20.04 6.09
C GLU A 297 -19.41 -21.20 6.97
N GLY A 298 -20.15 -22.14 6.38
CA GLY A 298 -20.72 -23.30 7.08
C GLY A 298 -21.78 -22.97 8.14
N GLY A 299 -22.31 -21.74 8.16
CA GLY A 299 -23.25 -21.26 9.17
C GLY A 299 -24.48 -20.56 8.60
N ALA A 300 -25.39 -20.17 9.49
CA ALA A 300 -26.52 -19.32 9.13
C ALA A 300 -26.05 -17.87 8.92
N PRO A 301 -26.64 -17.12 7.97
CA PRO A 301 -26.30 -15.72 7.77
C PRO A 301 -26.80 -14.85 8.94
N TYR A 302 -26.13 -13.73 9.16
CA TYR A 302 -26.59 -12.66 10.05
C TYR A 302 -27.02 -11.46 9.20
N VAL A 303 -28.17 -10.86 9.54
CA VAL A 303 -28.68 -9.66 8.86
C VAL A 303 -28.65 -8.50 9.85
N HIS A 304 -28.05 -7.39 9.43
CA HIS A 304 -27.98 -6.15 10.18
C HIS A 304 -28.67 -5.03 9.41
N GLU A 305 -29.71 -4.45 10.00
CA GLU A 305 -30.48 -3.37 9.38
C GLU A 305 -30.37 -2.09 10.19
N PHE A 306 -30.12 -0.98 9.51
CA PHE A 306 -29.99 0.34 10.13
C PHE A 306 -30.28 1.46 9.13
N GLU A 307 -30.37 2.67 9.65
CA GLU A 307 -30.56 3.88 8.86
C GLU A 307 -29.25 4.68 8.82
N MET A 308 -28.92 5.21 7.64
CA MET A 308 -27.84 6.17 7.44
C MET A 308 -28.43 7.57 7.15
N PRO A 309 -28.08 8.60 7.95
CA PRO A 309 -28.45 9.98 7.65
C PRO A 309 -27.90 10.48 6.29
N PRO A 310 -28.46 11.57 5.72
CA PRO A 310 -27.86 12.28 4.59
C PRO A 310 -26.41 12.69 4.85
N ASN A 311 -25.59 12.75 3.79
CA ASN A 311 -24.22 13.28 3.82
C ASN A 311 -23.39 12.77 5.01
N SER A 312 -23.49 11.46 5.30
CA SER A 312 -22.94 10.87 6.52
C SER A 312 -22.24 9.56 6.23
N ARG A 313 -21.36 9.17 7.16
CA ARG A 313 -20.60 7.92 7.08
C ARG A 313 -20.80 7.09 8.35
N GLY A 314 -20.57 5.77 8.27
CA GLY A 314 -20.74 4.84 9.39
C GLY A 314 -19.80 3.64 9.32
N THR A 315 -19.15 3.30 10.45
CA THR A 315 -18.23 2.14 10.55
C THR A 315 -18.86 1.07 11.42
N THR A 316 -18.90 -0.16 10.93
CA THR A 316 -19.31 -1.33 11.72
C THR A 316 -18.12 -2.24 11.94
N LEU A 317 -17.74 -2.47 13.21
CA LEU A 317 -16.83 -3.55 13.58
C LEU A 317 -17.59 -4.88 13.48
N VAL A 318 -17.34 -5.64 12.42
CA VAL A 318 -18.06 -6.88 12.11
C VAL A 318 -17.88 -7.92 13.22
N ASN A 319 -16.70 -7.98 13.84
CA ASN A 319 -16.41 -8.88 14.97
C ASN A 319 -17.37 -8.69 16.17
N ALA A 320 -17.90 -7.48 16.35
CA ALA A 320 -18.76 -7.15 17.47
C ALA A 320 -20.24 -7.49 17.22
N LEU A 321 -20.59 -7.91 16.00
CA LEU A 321 -21.95 -8.29 15.66
C LEU A 321 -22.32 -9.67 16.22
N PRO A 322 -23.59 -9.90 16.61
CA PRO A 322 -24.05 -11.17 17.15
C PRO A 322 -23.71 -12.37 16.25
N GLY A 323 -22.99 -13.35 16.82
CA GLY A 323 -22.66 -14.59 16.12
C GLY A 323 -21.55 -14.49 15.07
N LEU A 324 -20.97 -13.30 14.87
CA LEU A 324 -19.92 -13.06 13.88
C LEU A 324 -18.51 -13.05 14.45
N LEU A 325 -18.28 -13.34 15.72
CA LEU A 325 -16.93 -13.52 16.25
C LEU A 325 -16.34 -14.87 15.80
N ASP A 326 -15.08 -14.87 15.36
CA ASP A 326 -14.35 -16.09 14.95
C ASP A 326 -14.97 -16.81 13.74
N LYS A 327 -15.28 -16.03 12.69
CA LYS A 327 -15.95 -16.47 11.46
C LYS A 327 -15.24 -15.97 10.20
N SER A 328 -15.30 -16.77 9.15
CA SER A 328 -15.14 -16.31 7.77
C SER A 328 -16.50 -15.85 7.25
N VAL A 329 -16.57 -14.64 6.71
CA VAL A 329 -17.81 -14.00 6.28
C VAL A 329 -17.65 -13.33 4.92
N ALA A 330 -18.66 -13.46 4.07
CA ALA A 330 -18.87 -12.60 2.92
C ALA A 330 -19.95 -11.57 3.26
N ILE A 331 -19.89 -10.40 2.64
CA ILE A 331 -20.79 -9.27 2.96
C ILE A 331 -21.56 -8.89 1.71
N ARG A 332 -22.88 -8.80 1.83
CA ARG A 332 -23.77 -8.17 0.84
C ARG A 332 -24.43 -6.97 1.49
N VAL A 333 -24.28 -5.80 0.89
CA VAL A 333 -24.94 -4.56 1.31
C VAL A 333 -26.05 -4.25 0.33
N GLU A 334 -27.24 -3.96 0.83
CA GLU A 334 -28.40 -3.49 0.06
C GLU A 334 -28.90 -2.19 0.65
N SER A 335 -29.20 -1.19 -0.19
CA SER A 335 -29.71 0.10 0.28
C SER A 335 -30.80 0.69 -0.60
N THR A 336 -31.67 1.50 0.01
CA THR A 336 -32.71 2.25 -0.71
C THR A 336 -32.16 3.42 -1.52
N GLU A 337 -31.01 3.97 -1.13
CA GLU A 337 -30.31 5.04 -1.85
C GLU A 337 -28.89 4.59 -2.23
N PRO A 338 -28.32 5.07 -3.35
CA PRO A 338 -26.95 4.72 -3.72
C PRO A 338 -25.93 5.20 -2.68
N LEU A 339 -25.17 4.28 -2.08
CA LEU A 339 -24.11 4.56 -1.11
C LEU A 339 -22.76 4.02 -1.58
N VAL A 340 -21.69 4.36 -0.88
CA VAL A 340 -20.33 3.84 -1.14
C VAL A 340 -19.96 2.89 0.00
N ALA A 341 -19.38 1.74 -0.33
CA ALA A 341 -18.97 0.74 0.64
C ALA A 341 -17.51 0.31 0.45
N GLU A 342 -16.76 0.27 1.54
CA GLU A 342 -15.41 -0.29 1.59
C GLU A 342 -15.28 -1.24 2.80
N ARG A 343 -14.36 -2.20 2.69
CA ARG A 343 -13.96 -3.07 3.80
C ARG A 343 -12.53 -2.78 4.18
N THR A 344 -12.25 -2.59 5.46
CA THR A 344 -10.90 -2.70 6.00
C THR A 344 -10.74 -3.86 6.96
N GLU A 345 -9.55 -4.45 6.95
CA GLU A 345 -9.17 -5.51 7.86
C GLU A 345 -7.82 -5.20 8.48
N TYR A 346 -7.71 -5.40 9.79
CA TYR A 346 -6.46 -5.23 10.53
C TYR A 346 -6.14 -6.52 11.26
N PHE A 347 -4.93 -7.05 11.07
CA PHE A 347 -4.58 -8.38 11.58
C PHE A 347 -3.22 -8.45 12.26
N SER A 348 -3.06 -9.47 13.12
CA SER A 348 -1.78 -9.87 13.71
C SER A 348 -1.75 -11.36 14.00
N TRP A 349 -1.05 -12.16 13.19
CA TRP A 349 -1.20 -13.61 13.22
C TRP A 349 -0.73 -14.28 14.54
N ALA A 350 0.24 -13.69 15.22
CA ALA A 350 0.84 -14.25 16.44
C ALA A 350 0.74 -13.31 17.66
N GLY A 351 0.04 -12.17 17.54
CA GLY A 351 -0.03 -11.16 18.61
C GLY A 351 1.33 -10.54 18.99
N HIS A 352 2.36 -10.83 18.20
CA HIS A 352 3.70 -10.35 18.42
C HIS A 352 3.98 -9.20 17.44
N PRO A 353 4.54 -8.06 17.89
CA PRO A 353 4.78 -6.91 17.02
C PRO A 353 5.67 -7.29 15.83
N ASN A 354 6.62 -8.21 15.97
CA ASN A 354 7.45 -8.69 14.86
C ASN A 354 6.85 -9.88 14.07
N GLY A 355 5.60 -10.29 14.32
CA GLY A 355 4.89 -11.32 13.55
C GLY A 355 4.34 -10.79 12.21
N VAL A 356 3.59 -11.61 11.47
CA VAL A 356 2.80 -11.10 10.33
C VAL A 356 1.66 -10.26 10.90
N ASN A 357 1.71 -8.96 10.64
CA ASN A 357 0.69 -8.00 11.02
C ASN A 357 0.57 -6.95 9.94
N GLY A 358 -0.59 -6.32 9.84
CA GLY A 358 -0.89 -5.40 8.76
C GLY A 358 -2.37 -5.11 8.71
N GLY A 359 -2.78 -4.71 7.51
CA GLY A 359 -4.17 -4.49 7.19
C GLY A 359 -4.32 -4.11 5.74
N SER A 360 -5.55 -4.17 5.27
CA SER A 360 -5.94 -4.05 3.88
C SER A 360 -7.24 -3.28 3.77
N ALA A 361 -7.41 -2.55 2.67
CA ALA A 361 -8.67 -1.94 2.27
C ALA A 361 -9.03 -2.43 0.87
N ALA A 362 -10.32 -2.61 0.61
CA ALA A 362 -10.84 -2.83 -0.73
C ALA A 362 -12.21 -2.17 -0.88
N PRO A 363 -12.49 -1.53 -2.03
CA PRO A 363 -13.85 -1.15 -2.37
C PRO A 363 -14.71 -2.39 -2.58
N GLY A 364 -15.99 -2.29 -2.27
CA GLY A 364 -16.94 -3.36 -2.59
C GLY A 364 -17.07 -3.54 -4.10
N LEU A 365 -17.43 -4.75 -4.52
CA LEU A 365 -17.83 -5.01 -5.89
C LEU A 365 -19.26 -4.50 -6.10
N ARG A 366 -19.49 -3.66 -7.11
CA ARG A 366 -20.83 -3.14 -7.45
C ARG A 366 -21.69 -4.16 -8.19
N GLU A 367 -21.03 -5.07 -8.92
CA GLU A 367 -21.66 -6.09 -9.74
C GLU A 367 -21.00 -7.44 -9.52
N LEU A 368 -21.77 -8.50 -9.75
CA LEU A 368 -21.31 -9.87 -9.79
C LEU A 368 -20.95 -10.24 -11.23
N SER A 369 -20.06 -11.19 -11.42
CA SER A 369 -19.66 -11.66 -12.75
C SER A 369 -19.46 -13.17 -12.77
N ARG A 370 -19.55 -13.75 -13.97
CA ARG A 370 -19.19 -15.15 -14.25
C ARG A 370 -17.74 -15.32 -14.64
N THR A 371 -17.01 -14.22 -14.80
CA THR A 371 -15.61 -14.24 -15.16
C THR A 371 -14.87 -13.19 -14.37
N TRP A 372 -13.81 -13.61 -13.70
CA TRP A 372 -12.94 -12.76 -12.90
C TRP A 372 -11.48 -13.04 -13.22
N TYR A 373 -10.65 -12.03 -13.06
CA TYR A 373 -9.23 -12.08 -13.34
C TYR A 373 -8.44 -11.54 -12.15
N LEU A 374 -7.32 -12.20 -11.84
CA LEU A 374 -6.36 -11.80 -10.81
C LEU A 374 -4.96 -11.85 -11.46
N ALA A 375 -4.27 -10.72 -11.54
CA ALA A 375 -2.98 -10.59 -12.24
C ALA A 375 -1.78 -10.79 -11.31
N GLU A 376 -1.94 -10.42 -10.04
CA GLU A 376 -1.01 -10.69 -8.95
C GLU A 376 -1.32 -12.02 -8.28
N GLY A 377 -0.29 -12.62 -7.68
CA GLY A 377 -0.38 -13.89 -6.97
C GLY A 377 1.00 -14.53 -6.82
N CYS A 378 1.23 -15.14 -5.65
CA CYS A 378 2.45 -15.87 -5.34
C CYS A 378 2.23 -16.75 -4.11
N THR A 379 2.67 -18.00 -4.20
CA THR A 379 2.72 -18.97 -3.08
C THR A 379 4.17 -19.35 -2.75
N GLY A 380 5.13 -18.81 -3.50
CA GLY A 380 6.56 -19.02 -3.27
C GLY A 380 7.11 -18.12 -2.18
N HIS A 381 8.36 -18.33 -1.78
CA HIS A 381 9.18 -17.34 -1.06
C HIS A 381 8.48 -16.57 0.08
N PHE A 382 7.79 -17.31 0.98
CA PHE A 382 7.11 -16.78 2.17
C PHE A 382 5.78 -16.06 1.93
N PHE A 383 5.14 -16.27 0.78
CA PHE A 383 3.78 -15.81 0.51
C PHE A 383 2.76 -16.93 0.72
N ASP A 384 1.62 -16.57 1.30
CA ASP A 384 0.40 -17.39 1.34
C ASP A 384 -0.67 -16.66 0.51
N GLU A 385 -1.24 -17.33 -0.48
CA GLU A 385 -2.28 -16.76 -1.36
C GLU A 385 -3.63 -17.44 -1.14
N TYR A 386 -4.67 -16.62 -1.04
CA TYR A 386 -6.05 -17.04 -0.86
C TYR A 386 -6.95 -16.39 -1.92
N ILE A 387 -7.73 -17.20 -2.63
CA ILE A 387 -8.82 -16.71 -3.50
C ILE A 387 -10.14 -16.88 -2.76
N LEU A 388 -10.90 -15.80 -2.69
CA LEU A 388 -12.11 -15.69 -1.90
C LEU A 388 -13.31 -15.58 -2.81
N ILE A 389 -14.19 -16.57 -2.73
CA ILE A 389 -15.36 -16.70 -3.59
C ILE A 389 -16.60 -16.48 -2.74
N PHE A 390 -17.49 -15.62 -3.21
CA PHE A 390 -18.83 -15.47 -2.67
C PHE A 390 -19.87 -15.77 -3.75
N ASN A 391 -20.70 -16.77 -3.47
CA ASN A 391 -21.91 -17.06 -4.22
C ASN A 391 -23.13 -16.49 -3.45
N PRO A 392 -23.60 -15.28 -3.79
CA PRO A 392 -24.77 -14.70 -3.16
C PRO A 392 -26.08 -15.30 -3.68
N GLY A 393 -26.05 -16.07 -4.76
CA GLY A 393 -27.23 -16.61 -5.44
C GLY A 393 -27.91 -17.75 -4.69
N ASP A 394 -29.14 -18.04 -5.11
CA ASP A 394 -29.99 -19.09 -4.52
C ASP A 394 -29.71 -20.50 -5.10
N GLU A 395 -28.80 -20.59 -6.06
CA GLU A 395 -28.38 -21.84 -6.69
C GLU A 395 -26.92 -22.15 -6.34
N SER A 396 -26.54 -23.43 -6.35
CA SER A 396 -25.13 -23.82 -6.22
C SER A 396 -24.38 -23.48 -7.51
N THR A 397 -23.09 -23.19 -7.41
CA THR A 397 -22.24 -22.87 -8.56
C THR A 397 -21.00 -23.75 -8.61
N ILE A 398 -20.56 -24.07 -9.83
CA ILE A 398 -19.23 -24.64 -10.08
C ILE A 398 -18.32 -23.52 -10.56
N VAL A 399 -17.24 -23.29 -9.83
CA VAL A 399 -16.22 -22.29 -10.13
C VAL A 399 -14.98 -23.00 -10.64
N THR A 400 -14.54 -22.71 -11.85
CA THR A 400 -13.27 -23.18 -12.40
C THR A 400 -12.22 -22.08 -12.27
N VAL A 401 -11.14 -22.38 -11.56
CA VAL A 401 -9.97 -21.49 -11.44
C VAL A 401 -8.85 -22.03 -12.33
N GLU A 402 -8.53 -21.30 -13.38
CA GLU A 402 -7.37 -21.53 -14.25
C GLU A 402 -6.19 -20.68 -13.73
N PHE A 403 -5.18 -21.32 -13.14
CA PHE A 403 -3.96 -20.69 -12.67
C PHE A 403 -2.90 -20.67 -13.77
N LEU A 404 -2.31 -19.50 -13.99
CA LEU A 404 -1.25 -19.24 -14.94
C LEU A 404 0.04 -19.03 -14.15
N SER A 405 0.93 -20.01 -14.18
CA SER A 405 2.22 -19.96 -13.47
C SER A 405 3.39 -20.21 -14.42
N SER A 406 4.61 -19.96 -13.94
CA SER A 406 5.84 -20.29 -14.69
C SER A 406 6.00 -21.79 -14.98
N GLY A 407 5.36 -22.66 -14.19
CA GLY A 407 5.32 -24.11 -14.38
C GLY A 407 4.25 -24.59 -15.37
N GLY A 408 3.42 -23.69 -15.90
CA GLY A 408 2.32 -23.99 -16.81
C GLY A 408 0.96 -23.53 -16.29
N THR A 409 -0.08 -23.91 -17.03
CA THR A 409 -1.48 -23.57 -16.75
C THR A 409 -2.21 -24.75 -16.12
N PHE A 410 -2.95 -24.51 -15.02
CA PHE A 410 -3.66 -25.55 -14.26
C PHE A 410 -5.09 -25.12 -13.97
N ALA A 411 -6.08 -25.93 -14.34
CA ALA A 411 -7.49 -25.62 -14.11
C ALA A 411 -8.10 -26.57 -13.07
N TYR A 412 -8.75 -26.01 -12.06
CA TYR A 412 -9.38 -26.75 -10.96
C TYR A 412 -10.84 -26.33 -10.76
N PRO A 413 -11.80 -27.27 -10.74
CA PRO A 413 -13.18 -26.98 -10.40
C PRO A 413 -13.40 -27.04 -8.88
N PHE A 414 -14.22 -26.12 -8.38
CA PHE A 414 -14.65 -26.02 -6.99
C PHE A 414 -16.17 -25.85 -6.94
N TRP A 415 -16.83 -26.55 -6.03
CA TRP A 415 -18.27 -26.47 -5.84
C TRP A 415 -18.60 -25.57 -4.65
N PHE A 416 -19.54 -24.63 -4.85
CA PHE A 416 -20.02 -23.72 -3.82
C PHE A 416 -21.55 -23.84 -3.65
N PRO A 417 -22.07 -24.04 -2.42
CA PRO A 417 -23.50 -24.01 -2.15
C PRO A 417 -24.16 -22.64 -2.48
N PRO A 418 -25.49 -22.58 -2.56
CA PRO A 418 -26.23 -21.31 -2.54
C PRO A 418 -25.88 -20.45 -1.33
N ARG A 419 -25.91 -19.12 -1.50
CA ARG A 419 -25.76 -18.11 -0.43
C ARG A 419 -24.52 -18.32 0.46
N SER A 420 -23.47 -18.88 -0.11
CA SER A 420 -22.29 -19.33 0.61
C SER A 420 -21.04 -18.62 0.14
N ARG A 421 -20.02 -18.68 0.98
CA ARG A 421 -18.67 -18.20 0.66
C ARG A 421 -17.67 -19.30 0.97
N GLY A 422 -16.52 -19.30 0.27
CA GLY A 422 -15.45 -20.27 0.52
C GLY A 422 -14.08 -19.77 0.05
N THR A 423 -13.03 -20.24 0.73
CA THR A 423 -11.65 -19.80 0.50
C THR A 423 -10.85 -20.92 -0.13
N ILE A 424 -10.18 -20.61 -1.24
CA ILE A 424 -9.21 -21.50 -1.87
C ILE A 424 -7.84 -21.08 -1.37
N ALA A 425 -7.21 -21.90 -0.52
CA ALA A 425 -5.79 -21.74 -0.16
C ALA A 425 -4.94 -22.24 -1.33
N VAL A 426 -4.38 -21.31 -2.11
CA VAL A 426 -3.73 -21.61 -3.39
C VAL A 426 -2.49 -22.48 -3.18
N ASP A 427 -1.77 -22.30 -2.06
CA ASP A 427 -0.58 -23.08 -1.70
C ASP A 427 -0.88 -24.57 -1.49
N SER A 428 -2.14 -24.89 -1.19
CA SER A 428 -2.62 -26.27 -1.01
C SER A 428 -3.10 -26.93 -2.31
N VAL A 429 -3.16 -26.17 -3.42
CA VAL A 429 -3.53 -26.69 -4.73
C VAL A 429 -2.32 -27.40 -5.35
N ALA A 430 -2.54 -28.58 -5.94
CA ALA A 430 -1.46 -29.37 -6.53
C ALA A 430 -0.70 -28.58 -7.60
N GLY A 431 0.64 -28.56 -7.49
CA GLY A 431 1.50 -27.81 -8.41
C GLY A 431 1.68 -26.32 -8.08
N LEU A 432 0.97 -25.80 -7.08
CA LEU A 432 1.01 -24.38 -6.69
C LEU A 432 1.56 -24.14 -5.29
N GLY A 433 2.27 -25.09 -4.68
CA GLY A 433 2.85 -24.91 -3.33
C GLY A 433 4.09 -24.00 -3.27
N SER A 434 4.60 -23.52 -4.41
CA SER A 434 5.65 -22.50 -4.51
C SER A 434 5.73 -22.01 -5.97
N ALA A 435 4.89 -21.04 -6.32
CA ALA A 435 4.77 -20.52 -7.68
C ALA A 435 4.37 -19.04 -7.66
N GLU A 436 4.77 -18.31 -8.71
CA GLU A 436 4.08 -17.08 -9.08
C GLU A 436 2.80 -17.44 -9.83
N THR A 437 1.71 -16.73 -9.55
CA THR A 437 0.37 -17.06 -10.03
C THR A 437 -0.33 -15.83 -10.59
N ALA A 438 -1.15 -16.08 -11.61
CA ALA A 438 -2.30 -15.27 -11.99
C ALA A 438 -3.47 -16.25 -12.15
N ALA A 439 -4.70 -15.76 -12.05
CA ALA A 439 -5.87 -16.62 -12.13
C ALA A 439 -6.95 -16.05 -13.06
N ILE A 440 -7.54 -16.94 -13.86
CA ILE A 440 -8.79 -16.72 -14.59
C ILE A 440 -9.84 -17.59 -13.93
N ILE A 441 -10.88 -16.95 -13.39
CA ILE A 441 -11.94 -17.62 -12.64
C ILE A 441 -13.21 -17.55 -13.48
N THR A 442 -13.84 -18.70 -13.70
CA THR A 442 -15.11 -18.79 -14.43
C THR A 442 -16.15 -19.55 -13.62
N SER A 443 -17.42 -19.18 -13.76
CA SER A 443 -18.53 -19.83 -13.05
C SER A 443 -19.78 -19.92 -13.91
N ASP A 444 -20.68 -20.84 -13.56
CA ASP A 444 -21.97 -21.00 -14.21
C ASP A 444 -23.03 -19.97 -13.74
N THR A 445 -22.86 -19.40 -12.54
CA THR A 445 -23.65 -18.28 -12.01
C THR A 445 -22.78 -17.05 -11.70
N ASP A 446 -23.40 -15.91 -11.44
CA ASP A 446 -22.68 -14.69 -11.09
C ASP A 446 -22.17 -14.79 -9.63
N ILE A 447 -20.88 -14.51 -9.43
CA ILE A 447 -20.20 -14.58 -8.13
C ILE A 447 -19.40 -13.29 -7.89
N ALA A 448 -18.96 -13.09 -6.65
CA ALA A 448 -17.97 -12.09 -6.27
C ALA A 448 -16.63 -12.78 -5.98
N VAL A 449 -15.53 -12.17 -6.43
CA VAL A 449 -14.17 -12.70 -6.25
C VAL A 449 -13.24 -11.62 -5.72
N GLU A 450 -12.52 -11.97 -4.66
CA GLU A 450 -11.41 -11.20 -4.11
C GLU A 450 -10.20 -12.12 -3.91
N ARG A 451 -9.05 -11.51 -3.65
CA ARG A 451 -7.81 -12.22 -3.36
C ARG A 451 -7.11 -11.59 -2.17
N ALA A 452 -6.73 -12.41 -1.21
CA ALA A 452 -5.89 -12.01 -0.10
C ALA A 452 -4.52 -12.65 -0.24
N MET A 453 -3.49 -11.89 0.11
CA MET A 453 -2.13 -12.40 0.23
C MET A 453 -1.55 -12.00 1.57
N TYR A 454 -0.85 -12.93 2.20
CA TYR A 454 -0.09 -12.68 3.43
C TYR A 454 1.35 -13.08 3.19
N TYR A 455 2.29 -12.40 3.85
CA TYR A 455 3.69 -12.71 3.61
C TYR A 455 4.60 -12.42 4.79
N ALA A 456 5.71 -13.17 4.83
CA ALA A 456 6.76 -13.05 5.82
C ALA A 456 8.15 -13.01 5.17
N ARG A 457 8.42 -11.98 4.36
CA ARG A 457 9.71 -11.81 3.65
C ARG A 457 10.68 -10.96 4.47
N ASP A 458 11.62 -11.61 5.14
CA ASP A 458 12.67 -10.97 5.95
C ASP A 458 12.12 -10.04 7.04
N SER A 459 12.43 -8.74 6.92
CA SER A 459 11.94 -7.68 7.79
C SER A 459 10.61 -7.09 7.33
N ARG A 460 10.10 -7.43 6.14
CA ARG A 460 8.81 -6.98 5.60
C ARG A 460 7.78 -8.08 5.82
N ARG A 461 6.69 -7.72 6.49
CA ARG A 461 5.63 -8.64 6.88
C ARG A 461 4.32 -7.88 6.71
N GLY A 462 3.28 -8.57 6.29
CA GLY A 462 1.99 -7.95 6.10
C GLY A 462 1.12 -8.79 5.21
N GLY A 463 0.23 -8.12 4.52
CA GLY A 463 -0.72 -8.71 3.62
C GLY A 463 -1.64 -7.65 3.06
N HIS A 464 -2.30 -7.98 1.97
CA HIS A 464 -3.20 -7.09 1.26
C HIS A 464 -4.37 -7.89 0.72
N VAL A 465 -5.42 -7.19 0.33
CA VAL A 465 -6.55 -7.74 -0.42
C VAL A 465 -6.73 -6.91 -1.68
N SER A 466 -7.10 -7.54 -2.78
CA SER A 466 -7.59 -6.86 -3.98
C SER A 466 -8.88 -7.49 -4.48
N THR A 467 -9.72 -6.67 -5.10
CA THR A 467 -10.88 -7.12 -5.87
C THR A 467 -10.41 -7.76 -7.17
N GLY A 468 -11.12 -8.80 -7.64
CA GLY A 468 -10.93 -9.31 -8.99
C GLY A 468 -11.37 -8.30 -10.04
N ALA A 469 -10.76 -8.33 -11.22
CA ALA A 469 -11.29 -7.61 -12.38
C ALA A 469 -12.39 -8.46 -13.04
N SER A 470 -13.58 -7.89 -13.28
CA SER A 470 -14.66 -8.58 -13.99
C SER A 470 -14.51 -8.53 -15.53
N GLU A 471 -13.62 -7.66 -16.02
CA GLU A 471 -13.34 -7.48 -17.44
C GLU A 471 -11.86 -7.21 -17.71
N THR A 472 -11.47 -7.36 -18.97
CA THR A 472 -10.14 -7.02 -19.49
C THR A 472 -10.19 -5.68 -20.21
N SER A 473 -9.14 -4.87 -20.10
CA SER A 473 -9.05 -3.58 -20.78
C SER A 473 -7.73 -3.42 -21.53
N ARG A 474 -7.74 -2.57 -22.55
CA ARG A 474 -6.51 -2.10 -23.22
C ARG A 474 -5.82 -1.01 -22.42
N ASP A 475 -6.58 -0.28 -21.62
CA ASP A 475 -6.12 0.90 -20.89
C ASP A 475 -6.30 0.66 -19.39
N TRP A 476 -5.25 0.92 -18.61
CA TRP A 476 -5.23 0.80 -17.15
C TRP A 476 -4.48 1.97 -16.53
N TYR A 477 -4.96 2.49 -15.40
CA TYR A 477 -4.40 3.68 -14.77
C TYR A 477 -4.27 3.52 -13.25
N PHE A 478 -3.18 4.09 -12.71
CA PHE A 478 -2.86 4.13 -11.29
C PHE A 478 -2.33 5.53 -10.92
N ALA A 479 -2.82 6.10 -9.81
CA ALA A 479 -2.38 7.38 -9.26
C ALA A 479 -1.33 7.24 -8.14
N GLU A 480 -1.31 6.09 -7.47
CA GLU A 480 -0.24 5.66 -6.55
C GLU A 480 0.98 5.16 -7.33
N GLY A 481 2.12 5.23 -6.67
CA GLY A 481 3.41 4.76 -7.15
C GLY A 481 4.53 5.51 -6.42
N TYR A 482 5.45 4.76 -5.82
CA TYR A 482 6.57 5.29 -5.08
C TYR A 482 7.66 4.23 -4.93
N THR A 483 8.86 4.55 -5.40
CA THR A 483 10.05 3.68 -5.38
C THR A 483 11.16 4.25 -4.49
N GLY A 484 10.82 5.19 -3.61
CA GLY A 484 11.76 5.83 -2.70
C GLY A 484 12.05 4.99 -1.46
N GLY A 485 13.33 4.92 -1.10
CA GLY A 485 13.76 4.33 0.16
C GLY A 485 13.56 2.84 0.21
N THR A 486 12.53 2.44 0.95
CA THR A 486 12.25 1.05 1.32
C THR A 486 11.02 0.49 0.63
N PHE A 487 10.45 1.22 -0.33
CA PHE A 487 9.37 0.76 -1.18
C PHE A 487 9.95 0.02 -2.38
N ASP A 488 9.43 -1.18 -2.60
CA ASP A 488 9.52 -1.85 -3.89
C ASP A 488 8.12 -1.84 -4.50
N GLU A 489 8.00 -1.39 -5.74
CA GLU A 489 6.73 -1.30 -6.46
C GLU A 489 6.74 -2.28 -7.64
N TYR A 490 5.62 -2.95 -7.84
CA TYR A 490 5.43 -3.91 -8.91
C TYR A 490 4.13 -3.63 -9.67
N LEU A 491 4.19 -3.76 -11.00
CA LEU A 491 3.00 -3.80 -11.87
C LEU A 491 2.82 -5.21 -12.41
N LEU A 492 1.59 -5.69 -12.39
CA LEU A 492 1.28 -7.11 -12.60
C LEU A 492 0.31 -7.22 -13.75
N LEU A 493 0.81 -7.74 -14.87
CA LEU A 493 0.13 -7.69 -16.15
C LEU A 493 -0.25 -9.10 -16.58
N LEU A 494 -1.54 -9.38 -16.60
CA LEU A 494 -2.12 -10.64 -17.04
C LEU A 494 -2.66 -10.49 -18.48
N ASN A 495 -2.20 -11.36 -19.37
CA ASN A 495 -2.80 -11.55 -20.68
C ASN A 495 -3.61 -12.86 -20.70
N PRO A 496 -4.95 -12.79 -20.60
CA PRO A 496 -5.80 -13.97 -20.65
C PRO A 496 -6.04 -14.48 -22.08
N GLY A 497 -5.63 -13.73 -23.11
CA GLY A 497 -5.85 -14.08 -24.51
C GLY A 497 -4.85 -15.09 -25.07
N ASP A 498 -5.19 -15.65 -26.23
CA ASP A 498 -4.38 -16.65 -26.93
C ASP A 498 -3.29 -16.05 -27.85
N GLN A 499 -3.11 -14.73 -27.81
CA GLN A 499 -2.06 -14.02 -28.57
C GLN A 499 -1.24 -13.15 -27.64
N THR A 500 0.06 -13.02 -27.89
CA THR A 500 0.94 -12.10 -27.16
C THR A 500 0.39 -10.68 -27.18
N ALA A 501 0.22 -10.05 -26.03
CA ALA A 501 -0.11 -8.62 -25.90
C ALA A 501 1.18 -7.80 -25.75
N VAL A 502 1.21 -6.58 -26.25
CA VAL A 502 2.30 -5.63 -26.05
C VAL A 502 1.75 -4.42 -25.29
N ALA A 503 2.19 -4.26 -24.05
CA ALA A 503 1.79 -3.17 -23.16
C ALA A 503 2.89 -2.10 -23.10
N THR A 504 2.50 -0.85 -23.30
CA THR A 504 3.33 0.34 -23.11
C THR A 504 2.92 0.99 -21.80
N LEU A 505 3.86 1.10 -20.87
CA LEU A 505 3.68 1.71 -19.56
C LEU A 505 4.30 3.11 -19.63
N LEU A 506 3.50 4.15 -19.42
CA LEU A 506 3.93 5.54 -19.37
C LEU A 506 3.80 6.07 -17.95
N PHE A 507 4.93 6.32 -17.31
CA PHE A 507 5.03 6.81 -15.95
C PHE A 507 5.13 8.33 -15.95
N HIS A 508 4.28 8.97 -15.16
CA HIS A 508 4.16 10.41 -14.98
C HIS A 508 4.72 10.81 -13.63
N LEU A 509 5.80 11.60 -13.61
CA LEU A 509 6.49 11.99 -12.37
C LEU A 509 5.97 13.33 -11.83
N GLU A 510 6.14 13.56 -10.52
CA GLU A 510 5.72 14.83 -9.87
C GLU A 510 6.42 16.07 -10.43
N ASN A 511 7.60 15.91 -11.03
CA ASN A 511 8.34 17.00 -11.68
C ASN A 511 7.91 17.27 -13.14
N GLY A 512 6.90 16.55 -13.64
CA GLY A 512 6.38 16.64 -15.01
C GLY A 512 7.22 15.90 -16.06
N ALA A 513 8.23 15.13 -15.66
CA ALA A 513 8.94 14.23 -16.57
C ALA A 513 8.14 12.93 -16.78
N GLU A 514 8.37 12.30 -17.92
CA GLU A 514 7.78 11.02 -18.28
C GLU A 514 8.87 9.96 -18.49
N VAL A 515 8.57 8.72 -18.08
CA VAL A 515 9.40 7.55 -18.35
C VAL A 515 8.53 6.48 -18.99
N SER A 516 8.96 5.90 -20.11
CA SER A 516 8.21 4.85 -20.79
C SER A 516 8.94 3.51 -20.78
N ALA A 517 8.21 2.42 -20.60
CA ALA A 517 8.71 1.06 -20.79
C ALA A 517 7.70 0.24 -21.60
N GLN A 518 8.16 -0.81 -22.28
CA GLN A 518 7.29 -1.67 -23.07
C GLN A 518 7.57 -3.14 -22.75
N TYR A 519 6.50 -3.92 -22.57
CA TYR A 519 6.56 -5.33 -22.20
C TYR A 519 5.68 -6.17 -23.11
N ALA A 520 6.23 -7.29 -23.60
CA ALA A 520 5.46 -8.32 -24.28
C ALA A 520 4.98 -9.35 -23.25
N ILE A 521 3.68 -9.63 -23.25
CA ILE A 521 3.03 -10.57 -22.34
C ILE A 521 2.52 -11.73 -23.21
N GLY A 522 3.11 -12.91 -23.03
CA GLY A 522 2.76 -14.11 -23.82
C GLY A 522 1.28 -14.49 -23.71
N PRO A 523 0.77 -15.35 -24.62
CA PRO A 523 -0.60 -15.84 -24.53
C PRO A 523 -0.81 -16.62 -23.23
N LYS A 524 -1.97 -16.45 -22.59
CA LYS A 524 -2.31 -17.10 -21.31
C LYS A 524 -1.16 -17.06 -20.30
N SER A 525 -0.59 -15.88 -20.11
CA SER A 525 0.55 -15.69 -19.23
C SER A 525 0.50 -14.36 -18.50
N ARG A 526 1.44 -14.18 -17.58
CA ARG A 526 1.60 -12.97 -16.79
C ARG A 526 3.02 -12.44 -16.86
N VAL A 527 3.19 -11.15 -16.59
CA VAL A 527 4.47 -10.49 -16.38
C VAL A 527 4.38 -9.65 -15.11
N THR A 528 5.35 -9.83 -14.20
CA THR A 528 5.59 -8.91 -13.07
C THR A 528 6.70 -7.95 -13.46
N VAL A 529 6.41 -6.65 -13.40
CA VAL A 529 7.34 -5.57 -13.70
C VAL A 529 7.80 -4.96 -12.39
N ALA A 530 9.08 -5.10 -12.04
CA ALA A 530 9.70 -4.36 -10.94
C ALA A 530 9.93 -2.91 -11.39
N VAL A 531 9.13 -1.97 -10.86
CA VAL A 531 9.13 -0.57 -11.29
C VAL A 531 10.43 0.13 -10.90
N ASP A 532 10.95 -0.18 -9.72
CA ASP A 532 12.22 0.31 -9.17
C ASP A 532 13.44 -0.09 -10.02
N ALA A 533 13.33 -1.14 -10.83
CA ALA A 533 14.37 -1.57 -11.76
C ALA A 533 14.38 -0.79 -13.09
N ILE A 534 13.35 0.02 -13.37
CA ILE A 534 13.26 0.82 -14.60
C ILE A 534 14.13 2.08 -14.47
N PRO A 535 15.09 2.33 -15.38
CA PRO A 535 15.92 3.53 -15.33
C PRO A 535 15.07 4.81 -15.35
N GLY A 536 15.32 5.71 -14.39
CA GLY A 536 14.54 6.94 -14.22
C GLY A 536 13.39 6.83 -13.22
N LEU A 537 13.06 5.61 -12.77
CA LEU A 537 12.05 5.35 -11.75
C LEU A 537 12.63 4.91 -10.41
N THR A 538 13.92 5.11 -10.16
CA THR A 538 14.51 4.89 -8.83
C THR A 538 14.28 6.11 -7.95
N TRP A 539 13.77 5.94 -6.74
CA TRP A 539 13.58 7.02 -5.77
C TRP A 539 12.64 8.14 -6.22
N THR A 540 11.51 7.77 -6.85
CA THR A 540 10.53 8.74 -7.32
C THR A 540 9.12 8.33 -6.94
N ALA A 541 8.24 9.32 -6.82
CA ALA A 541 6.80 9.10 -6.90
C ALA A 541 6.37 9.16 -8.37
N SER A 542 5.47 8.27 -8.76
CA SER A 542 4.98 8.17 -10.14
C SER A 542 3.52 7.76 -10.17
N ALA A 543 2.82 8.18 -11.21
CA ALA A 543 1.55 7.59 -11.63
C ALA A 543 1.86 6.85 -12.92
N VAL A 544 1.02 5.90 -13.31
CA VAL A 544 1.24 5.14 -14.54
C VAL A 544 -0.06 4.97 -15.29
N GLU A 545 0.01 5.22 -16.59
CA GLU A 545 -0.99 4.75 -17.54
C GLU A 545 -0.39 3.64 -18.41
N ILE A 546 -1.19 2.63 -18.67
CA ILE A 546 -0.79 1.43 -19.41
C ILE A 546 -1.71 1.33 -20.62
N HIS A 547 -1.12 1.35 -21.80
CA HIS A 547 -1.83 1.07 -23.06
C HIS A 547 -1.33 -0.23 -23.69
N SER A 548 -2.23 -1.17 -23.94
CA SER A 548 -1.94 -2.47 -24.53
C SER A 548 -2.62 -2.66 -25.89
N ASP A 549 -1.90 -3.27 -26.84
CA ASP A 549 -2.40 -3.57 -28.18
C ASP A 549 -3.52 -4.64 -28.18
N ARG A 550 -3.72 -5.32 -27.05
CA ARG A 550 -4.77 -6.31 -26.76
C ARG A 550 -5.28 -6.13 -25.32
N PRO A 551 -6.52 -6.55 -25.02
CA PRO A 551 -7.02 -6.50 -23.65
C PRO A 551 -6.18 -7.34 -22.68
N ILE A 552 -5.82 -6.75 -21.55
CA ILE A 552 -5.08 -7.36 -20.43
C ILE A 552 -5.77 -7.00 -19.10
N VAL A 553 -5.22 -7.47 -18.00
CA VAL A 553 -5.57 -7.05 -16.63
C VAL A 553 -4.32 -6.55 -15.94
N ALA A 554 -4.45 -5.44 -15.19
CA ALA A 554 -3.34 -4.84 -14.47
C ALA A 554 -3.68 -4.61 -12.99
N GLU A 555 -2.79 -5.06 -12.11
CA GLU A 555 -2.75 -4.71 -10.70
C GLU A 555 -1.43 -3.99 -10.37
N GLN A 556 -1.42 -3.22 -9.29
CA GLN A 556 -0.23 -2.57 -8.74
C GLN A 556 -0.07 -2.99 -7.29
N SER A 557 1.13 -3.42 -6.90
CA SER A 557 1.47 -3.71 -5.50
C SER A 557 2.72 -2.98 -5.05
N GLN A 558 2.78 -2.70 -3.75
CA GLN A 558 3.95 -2.12 -3.10
C GLN A 558 4.29 -2.88 -1.84
N TYR A 559 5.59 -3.03 -1.58
CA TYR A 559 6.13 -3.63 -0.36
C TYR A 559 7.07 -2.66 0.32
N PHE A 560 6.74 -2.21 1.53
CA PHE A 560 7.42 -1.09 2.15
C PHE A 560 7.90 -1.34 3.59
N CYS A 561 8.85 -0.52 4.03
CA CYS A 561 9.28 -0.42 5.41
C CYS A 561 9.48 1.05 5.81
N LEU A 562 8.42 1.74 6.18
CA LEU A 562 8.45 3.16 6.52
C LEU A 562 9.10 3.44 7.88
N PRO A 563 10.02 4.40 7.96
CA PRO A 563 10.47 5.01 9.21
C PRO A 563 9.32 5.54 10.09
N ARG A 564 9.48 5.52 11.43
CA ARG A 564 8.62 6.25 12.37
C ARG A 564 9.40 6.98 13.46
#